data_AF-A0A4C1T4N1-F1
#
_entry.id   AF-A0A4C1T4N1-F1
#
_cell.length_a   1.000
_cell.length_b   1.000
_cell.length_c   1.000
_cell.angle_alpha   90.00
_cell.angle_beta   90.00
_cell.angle_gamma   90.00
#
_symmetry.space_group_name_H-M   'P 1'
#
loop_
_entity.id
_entity.type
_entity.pdbx_description
1 polymer ?
#
loop_
_entity_poly.entity_id
_entity_poly.type
_entity_poly.pdbx_seq_one_letter_code
_entity_poly.pdbx_strand_id
1 'polypeptide(L)'
;MALNSIVNMAQCAESSGLSSDIDTCMNTELGTLLQLEAERITRSYSISFVPTIIYNGVFDQQLQDRSLRDFRGTVCGLLQKRGDISFHNALCQ
;
A
#
# COMPACT_ATOMS: atom_id res chain seq x y z
N MET A 1 7.96 17.28 19.70
CA MET A 1 6.66 16.62 19.47
C MET A 1 6.88 15.21 18.89
N ALA A 2 7.45 14.28 19.67
CA ALA A 2 7.77 12.92 19.19
C ALA A 2 7.18 11.80 20.08
N LEU A 3 6.71 12.15 21.29
CA LEU A 3 6.23 11.14 22.26
C LEU A 3 4.88 10.50 21.87
N ASN A 4 3.98 11.23 21.20
CA ASN A 4 2.64 10.72 20.87
C ASN A 4 2.61 9.72 19.70
N SER A 5 3.64 9.70 18.85
CA SER A 5 3.66 8.85 17.65
C SER A 5 4.08 7.41 17.95
N ILE A 6 4.99 7.21 18.92
CA ILE A 6 5.53 5.88 19.27
C ILE A 6 4.47 5.04 20.00
N VAL A 7 3.69 5.66 20.90
CA VAL A 7 2.58 5.00 21.62
C VAL A 7 1.54 4.43 20.63
N ASN A 8 1.30 5.15 19.54
CA ASN A 8 0.30 4.77 18.54
C ASN A 8 0.80 3.61 17.64
N MET A 9 2.10 3.56 17.35
CA MET A 9 2.68 2.49 16.52
C MET A 9 2.68 1.15 17.25
N ALA A 10 3.09 1.12 18.52
CA ALA A 10 3.12 -0.10 19.32
C ALA A 10 1.72 -0.68 19.53
N GLN A 11 0.73 0.16 19.87
CA GLN A 11 -0.66 -0.28 20.03
C GLN A 11 -1.26 -0.81 18.72
N CYS A 12 -0.98 -0.15 17.59
CA CYS A 12 -1.42 -0.60 16.28
C CYS A 12 -0.81 -1.96 15.91
N ALA A 13 0.50 -2.13 16.15
CA ALA A 13 1.21 -3.37 15.91
C ALA A 13 0.61 -4.52 16.73
N GLU A 14 0.41 -4.30 18.04
CA GLU A 14 -0.20 -5.29 18.94
C GLU A 14 -1.62 -5.65 18.48
N SER A 15 -2.45 -4.65 18.14
CA SER A 15 -3.82 -4.88 17.66
C SER A 15 -3.87 -5.65 16.33
N SER A 16 -2.79 -5.61 15.55
CA SER A 16 -2.63 -6.34 14.29
C SER A 16 -1.94 -7.69 14.45
N GLY A 17 -1.62 -8.11 15.69
CA GLY A 17 -0.91 -9.36 15.97
C GLY A 17 0.56 -9.37 15.55
N LEU A 18 1.17 -8.19 15.39
CA LEU A 18 2.58 -8.04 15.03
C LEU A 18 3.46 -7.97 16.29
N SER A 19 4.72 -8.38 16.12
CA SER A 19 5.77 -8.29 17.14
C SER A 19 6.06 -6.82 17.49
N SER A 20 6.49 -6.58 18.72
CA SER A 20 6.94 -5.26 19.20
C SER A 20 8.36 -4.90 18.74
N ASP A 21 9.01 -5.76 17.95
CA ASP A 21 10.37 -5.57 17.43
C ASP A 21 10.47 -4.61 16.24
N ILE A 22 9.35 -3.98 15.83
CA ILE A 22 9.31 -3.01 14.73
C ILE A 22 10.34 -1.89 14.96
N ASP A 23 10.42 -1.33 16.16
CA ASP A 23 11.38 -0.26 16.48
C ASP A 23 12.83 -0.76 16.35
N THR A 24 13.10 -2.00 16.75
CA THR A 24 14.41 -2.63 16.56
C THR A 24 14.72 -2.78 15.07
N CYS A 25 13.78 -3.31 14.29
CA CYS A 25 13.94 -3.49 12.84
C CYS A 25 14.24 -2.15 12.15
N MET A 26 13.50 -1.10 12.48
CA MET A 26 13.66 0.25 11.91
C MET A 26 15.06 0.84 12.16
N ASN A 27 15.73 0.43 13.23
CA ASN A 27 17.07 0.91 13.60
C ASN A 27 18.21 -0.04 13.18
N THR A 28 17.93 -1.06 12.38
CA THR A 28 18.94 -2.00 11.87
C THR A 28 19.35 -1.68 10.42
N GLU A 29 20.44 -2.31 9.97
CA GLU A 29 20.83 -2.30 8.54
C GLU A 29 19.68 -2.82 7.66
N LEU A 30 18.96 -3.87 8.10
CA LEU A 30 17.81 -4.38 7.38
C LEU A 30 16.72 -3.32 7.19
N GLY A 31 16.38 -2.56 8.24
CA GLY A 31 15.43 -1.45 8.14
C GLY A 31 15.86 -0.38 7.14
N THR A 32 17.16 -0.07 7.11
CA THR A 32 17.75 0.86 6.12
C THR A 32 17.62 0.32 4.70
N LEU A 33 17.96 -0.95 4.48
CA LEU A 33 17.88 -1.58 3.16
C LEU A 33 16.44 -1.64 2.63
N LEU A 34 15.46 -1.91 3.49
CA LEU A 34 14.05 -1.89 3.12
C LEU A 34 13.58 -0.50 2.68
N GLN A 35 14.02 0.57 3.36
CA GLN A 35 13.70 1.95 2.96
C GLN A 35 14.38 2.35 1.64
N LEU A 36 15.64 1.95 1.42
CA LEU A 36 16.34 2.19 0.16
C LEU A 36 15.67 1.45 -1.01
N GLU A 37 15.18 0.24 -0.79
CA GLU A 37 14.44 -0.50 -1.81
C GLU A 37 13.10 0.18 -2.12
N ALA A 38 12.38 0.65 -1.09
CA ALA A 38 11.16 1.42 -1.28
C ALA A 38 11.42 2.73 -2.06
N GLU A 39 12.53 3.42 -1.78
CA GLU A 39 12.96 4.60 -2.54
C GLU A 39 13.25 4.23 -4.00
N ARG A 40 14.01 3.16 -4.25
CA ARG A 40 14.35 2.69 -5.60
C ARG A 40 13.09 2.38 -6.42
N ILE A 41 12.13 1.66 -5.84
CA ILE A 41 10.84 1.35 -6.47
C ILE A 41 10.04 2.63 -6.73
N THR A 42 9.95 3.53 -5.75
CA THR A 42 9.18 4.77 -5.90
C THR A 42 9.75 5.66 -7.01
N ARG A 43 11.08 5.79 -7.07
CA ARG A 43 11.77 6.55 -8.12
C ARG A 43 11.58 5.94 -9.51
N SER A 44 11.48 4.61 -9.63
CA SER A 44 11.30 3.98 -10.96
C SER A 44 9.99 4.37 -11.64
N TYR A 45 9.00 4.84 -10.88
CA TYR A 45 7.71 5.29 -11.42
C TYR A 45 7.60 6.81 -11.63
N SER A 46 8.62 7.60 -11.26
CA SER A 46 8.61 9.08 -11.43
C SER A 46 7.32 9.75 -10.95
N ILE A 47 6.84 9.37 -9.76
CA ILE A 47 5.57 9.85 -9.21
C ILE A 47 5.59 11.36 -8.96
N SER A 48 4.46 12.05 -9.19
CA SER A 48 4.32 13.48 -8.94
C SER A 48 3.42 13.82 -7.74
N PHE A 49 2.74 12.82 -7.17
CA PHE A 49 1.84 13.01 -6.03
C PHE A 49 1.64 11.71 -5.23
N VAL A 50 1.11 11.85 -4.02
CA VAL A 50 0.75 10.73 -3.13
C VAL A 50 -0.72 10.84 -2.73
N PRO A 51 -1.51 9.75 -2.74
CA PRO A 51 -1.11 8.38 -3.10
C PRO A 51 -1.08 8.15 -4.62
N THR A 52 -0.06 7.43 -5.10
CA THR A 52 0.00 6.89 -6.48
C THR A 52 -0.25 5.38 -6.44
N ILE A 53 -1.16 4.89 -7.27
CA ILE A 53 -1.68 3.52 -7.31
C ILE A 53 -1.32 2.94 -8.69
N ILE A 54 -0.56 1.85 -8.67
CA ILE A 54 -0.02 1.21 -9.86
C ILE A 54 -0.55 -0.21 -9.94
N TYR A 55 -1.12 -0.58 -11.09
CA TYR A 55 -1.67 -1.91 -11.32
C TYR A 55 -0.75 -2.69 -12.24
N ASN A 56 -0.35 -3.90 -11.81
CA ASN A 56 0.51 -4.81 -12.59
C ASN A 56 1.78 -4.12 -13.13
N GLY A 57 2.38 -3.21 -12.34
CA GLY A 57 3.60 -2.50 -12.72
C GLY A 57 3.43 -1.40 -13.77
N VAL A 58 2.19 -1.04 -14.15
CA VAL A 58 1.92 0.03 -15.13
C VAL A 58 1.09 1.13 -14.49
N PHE A 59 1.57 2.37 -14.59
CA PHE A 59 0.79 3.53 -14.18
C PHE A 59 -0.23 3.90 -15.27
N ASP A 60 -1.49 4.05 -14.87
CA ASP A 60 -2.58 4.48 -15.74
C ASP A 60 -3.36 5.59 -15.03
N GLN A 61 -3.41 6.78 -15.64
CA GLN A 61 -4.03 7.95 -15.02
C GLN A 61 -5.54 7.77 -14.80
N GLN A 62 -6.25 7.05 -15.68
CA GLN A 62 -7.69 6.83 -15.49
C GLN A 62 -7.95 5.86 -14.34
N LEU A 63 -7.16 4.80 -14.22
CA LEU A 63 -7.25 3.87 -13.09
C LEU A 63 -6.91 4.60 -11.79
N GLN A 64 -5.87 5.42 -11.78
CA GLN A 64 -5.52 6.27 -10.65
C GLN A 64 -6.68 7.18 -10.23
N ASP A 65 -7.26 7.94 -11.18
CA ASP A 65 -8.35 8.88 -10.90
C ASP A 65 -9.61 8.19 -10.38
N ARG A 66 -9.90 6.97 -10.89
CA ARG A 66 -11.01 6.14 -10.40
C ARG A 66 -10.71 5.57 -9.03
N SER A 67 -9.48 5.10 -8.79
CA SER A 67 -9.07 4.51 -7.51
C SER A 67 -9.04 5.51 -6.36
N LEU A 68 -8.78 6.79 -6.64
CA LEU A 68 -8.92 7.85 -5.65
C LEU A 68 -10.38 8.08 -5.20
N ARG A 69 -11.37 7.63 -5.98
CA ARG A 69 -12.81 7.78 -5.68
C ARG A 69 -13.42 6.46 -5.19
N ASP A 70 -13.08 5.37 -5.85
CA ASP A 70 -13.56 4.01 -5.60
C ASP A 70 -12.46 2.99 -5.94
N PHE A 71 -11.53 2.80 -5.00
CA PHE A 71 -10.47 1.80 -5.12
C PHE A 71 -11.04 0.38 -5.27
N ARG A 72 -12.07 0.04 -4.47
CA ARG A 72 -12.66 -1.30 -4.45
C ARG A 72 -13.28 -1.64 -5.81
N GLY A 73 -14.13 -0.77 -6.35
CA GLY A 73 -14.74 -0.96 -7.67
C GLY A 73 -13.71 -0.99 -8.80
N THR A 74 -12.65 -0.18 -8.71
CA THR A 74 -11.57 -0.18 -9.70
C THR A 74 -10.81 -1.52 -9.71
N VAL A 75 -10.42 -2.03 -8.55
CA VAL A 75 -9.77 -3.35 -8.41
C VAL A 75 -10.70 -4.46 -8.88
N CYS A 76 -11.96 -4.46 -8.44
CA CYS A 76 -12.96 -5.44 -8.86
C CYS A 76 -13.13 -5.47 -10.38
N GLY A 77 -13.25 -4.30 -11.02
CA GLY A 77 -13.36 -4.21 -12.48
C GLY A 77 -12.12 -4.79 -13.20
N LEU A 78 -10.92 -4.58 -12.66
CA LEU A 78 -9.70 -5.18 -13.19
C LEU A 78 -9.69 -6.71 -13.06
N LEU A 79 -10.04 -7.23 -11.87
CA LEU A 79 -10.08 -8.68 -11.60
C LEU A 79 -11.17 -9.39 -12.42
N GLN A 80 -12.35 -8.78 -12.56
CA GLN A 80 -13.44 -9.29 -13.40
C GLN A 80 -13.04 -9.31 -14.88
N LYS A 81 -12.40 -8.25 -15.37
CA LYS A 81 -11.91 -8.18 -16.75
C LYS A 81 -10.81 -9.21 -17.03
N ARG A 82 -9.98 -9.54 -16.05
CA ARG A 82 -8.96 -10.61 -16.14
C ARG A 82 -9.56 -12.02 -16.02
N GLY A 83 -10.76 -12.14 -15.45
CA GLY A 83 -11.46 -13.41 -15.25
C GLY A 83 -11.14 -14.10 -13.92
N ASP A 84 -10.50 -13.42 -12.96
CA ASP A 84 -10.17 -14.03 -11.67
C ASP A 84 -11.38 -14.18 -10.76
N ILE A 85 -12.38 -13.32 -10.95
CA ILE A 85 -13.60 -13.30 -10.14
C ILE A 85 -14.84 -13.08 -11.02
N SER A 86 -15.97 -13.59 -10.55
CA SER A 86 -17.28 -13.37 -11.17
C SER A 86 -17.74 -11.91 -11.05
N PHE A 87 -18.52 -11.47 -12.04
CA PHE A 87 -19.25 -10.20 -11.98
C PHE A 87 -20.25 -10.12 -10.82
N HIS A 88 -20.63 -11.26 -10.25
CA HIS A 88 -21.54 -11.36 -9.10
C HIS A 88 -20.82 -11.62 -7.76
N ASN A 89 -19.50 -11.41 -7.69
CA ASN A 89 -18.77 -11.60 -6.44
C ASN A 89 -19.26 -10.61 -5.36
N ALA A 90 -19.63 -11.12 -4.19
CA ALA A 90 -20.16 -10.34 -3.08
C ALA A 90 -19.18 -9.27 -2.55
N LEU A 91 -17.86 -9.47 -2.70
CA LEU A 91 -16.84 -8.48 -2.31
C LEU A 91 -16.86 -7.24 -3.23
N CYS A 92 -17.42 -7.38 -4.42
CA CYS A 92 -17.47 -6.35 -5.47
C CYS A 92 -18.86 -5.69 -5.61
N GLN A 93 -19.78 -6.01 -4.70
CA GLN A 93 -21.09 -5.36 -4.53
C GLN A 93 -20.99 -4.35 -3.37
#